data_AF-A0A8S3J1P2-F1
#
_entry.id   AF-A0A8S3J1P2-F1
#
_cell.length_a   1.000
_cell.length_b   1.000
_cell.length_c   1.000
_cell.angle_alpha   90.00
_cell.angle_beta   90.00
_cell.angle_gamma   90.00
#
_symmetry.space_group_name_H-M   'P 1'
#
loop_
_entity.id
_entity.type
_entity.pdbx_description
1 polymer ?
#
loop_
_entity_poly.entity_id
_entity_poly.type
_entity_poly.pdbx_seq_one_letter_code
_entity_poly.pdbx_strand_id
1 'polypeptide(L)'
;LCFIAIEWIQASKIVDTKTITEKQDHDVVLVCRFEQLNKGDRVMWSKDSVILSVNDEIAGDRKRYEIIDKYNLMIKTVAEQDSGKYLCQNFDQRVSMNIILTILSK
;
A
#
# COMPACT_ATOMS: atom_id res chain seq x y z
N LEU A 1 -32.95 -1.32 -23.84
CA LEU A 1 -31.75 -1.13 -24.71
C LEU A 1 -31.43 0.35 -24.62
N CYS A 2 -30.27 0.85 -24.22
CA CYS A 2 -28.94 0.28 -24.12
C CYS A 2 -28.26 0.90 -22.88
N PHE A 3 -27.33 0.14 -22.34
CA PHE A 3 -26.59 0.35 -21.11
C PHE A 3 -25.98 1.74 -21.05
N ILE A 4 -26.36 2.53 -20.05
CA ILE A 4 -25.53 3.64 -19.60
C ILE A 4 -24.32 2.95 -18.98
N ALA A 5 -23.26 2.79 -19.78
CA ALA A 5 -22.03 2.22 -19.32
C ALA A 5 -21.54 3.10 -18.16
N ILE A 6 -21.41 2.51 -16.97
CA ILE A 6 -20.78 3.11 -15.80
C ILE A 6 -19.27 3.15 -16.07
N GLU A 7 -18.86 3.82 -17.15
CA GLU A 7 -17.45 3.95 -17.59
C GLU A 7 -16.68 5.02 -16.80
N TRP A 8 -17.34 5.68 -15.83
CA TRP A 8 -16.78 6.81 -15.08
C TRP A 8 -16.06 6.42 -13.78
N ILE A 9 -15.99 5.13 -13.43
CA ILE A 9 -15.11 4.64 -12.36
C ILE A 9 -13.99 3.84 -13.00
N GLN A 10 -13.05 4.51 -13.68
CA GLN A 10 -11.79 3.85 -14.02
C GLN A 10 -11.04 3.56 -12.73
N ALA A 11 -11.09 2.30 -12.29
CA ALA A 11 -10.23 1.79 -11.25
C ALA A 11 -8.76 2.04 -11.63
N SER A 12 -7.92 2.38 -10.65
CA SER A 12 -6.49 2.52 -10.86
C SER A 12 -5.90 1.24 -11.47
N LYS A 13 -5.02 1.37 -12.47
CA LYS A 13 -4.36 0.22 -13.10
C LYS A 13 -3.41 -0.43 -12.07
N ILE A 14 -3.57 -1.74 -11.82
CA ILE A 14 -2.55 -2.49 -11.07
C ILE A 14 -1.33 -2.65 -11.97
N VAL A 15 -0.19 -2.10 -11.56
CA VAL A 15 1.06 -2.17 -12.34
C VAL A 15 1.94 -3.33 -11.92
N ASP A 16 1.89 -3.73 -10.65
CA ASP A 16 2.68 -4.83 -10.11
C ASP A 16 1.96 -5.48 -8.92
N THR A 17 2.31 -6.74 -8.64
CA THR A 17 1.87 -7.48 -7.45
C THR A 17 3.06 -8.22 -6.86
N LYS A 18 3.48 -7.80 -5.66
CA LYS A 18 4.61 -8.38 -4.93
C LYS A 18 4.13 -9.25 -3.77
N THR A 19 4.75 -10.41 -3.56
CA THR A 19 4.53 -11.23 -2.36
C THR A 19 5.75 -11.13 -1.46
N ILE A 20 5.52 -10.89 -0.18
CA ILE A 20 6.56 -10.77 0.86
C ILE A 20 6.20 -11.74 1.98
N THR A 21 7.16 -12.57 2.38
CA THR A 21 7.02 -13.50 3.49
C THR A 21 8.11 -13.21 4.49
N GLU A 22 7.72 -12.87 5.71
CA GLU A 22 8.63 -12.46 6.79
C GLU A 22 8.26 -13.18 8.09
N LYS A 23 9.20 -13.26 9.03
CA LYS A 23 8.93 -13.74 10.40
C LYS A 23 8.38 -12.62 11.30
N GLN A 24 7.74 -12.96 12.41
CA GLN A 24 7.35 -11.94 13.39
C GLN A 24 8.55 -11.29 14.14
N ASP A 25 8.28 -10.21 14.86
CA ASP A 25 9.17 -9.47 15.78
C ASP A 25 10.31 -8.66 15.12
N HIS A 26 10.16 -8.25 13.87
CA HIS A 26 11.08 -7.30 13.23
C HIS A 26 10.35 -6.25 12.39
N ASP A 27 11.08 -5.25 11.91
CA ASP A 27 10.50 -4.18 11.11
C ASP A 27 10.54 -4.57 9.62
N VAL A 28 9.41 -4.39 8.93
CA VAL A 28 9.29 -4.70 7.49
C VAL A 28 9.02 -3.42 6.71
N VAL A 29 9.71 -3.28 5.57
CA VAL A 29 9.52 -2.16 4.65
C VAL A 29 8.80 -2.64 3.39
N LEU A 30 7.58 -2.16 3.21
CA LEU A 30 6.81 -2.31 1.99
C LEU A 30 7.20 -1.19 1.03
N VAL A 31 8.01 -1.55 0.04
CA VAL A 31 8.49 -0.59 -0.96
C VAL A 31 7.36 -0.20 -1.89
N CYS A 32 7.09 1.10 -2.05
CA CYS A 32 6.22 1.63 -3.11
C CYS A 32 7.05 2.29 -4.20
N ARG A 33 7.18 1.63 -5.35
CA ARG A 33 7.92 2.16 -6.49
C ARG A 33 7.11 1.99 -7.77
N PHE A 34 6.84 3.11 -8.44
CA PHE A 34 6.35 3.14 -9.82
C PHE A 34 7.47 3.65 -10.74
N GLU A 35 7.39 3.35 -12.03
CA GLU A 35 8.41 3.76 -13.01
C GLU A 35 8.60 5.30 -13.06
N GLN A 36 7.58 6.08 -12.71
CA GLN A 36 7.60 7.54 -12.82
C GLN A 36 7.12 8.27 -11.54
N LEU A 37 7.56 7.87 -10.35
CA LEU A 37 7.20 8.64 -9.14
C LEU A 37 7.79 10.06 -9.18
N ASN A 38 6.92 11.07 -9.27
CA ASN A 38 7.31 12.48 -9.26
C ASN A 38 7.26 13.06 -7.85
N LYS A 39 8.04 14.11 -7.61
CA LYS A 39 7.96 14.86 -6.35
C LYS A 39 6.59 15.53 -6.27
N GLY A 40 5.82 15.18 -5.24
CA GLY A 40 4.49 15.73 -5.01
C GLY A 40 3.34 14.82 -5.43
N ASP A 41 3.64 13.62 -5.95
CA ASP A 41 2.61 12.62 -6.21
C ASP A 41 1.88 12.25 -4.92
N ARG A 42 0.55 12.15 -5.02
CA ARG A 42 -0.35 11.75 -3.95
C ARG A 42 -0.41 10.23 -3.87
N VAL A 43 0.26 9.71 -2.85
CA VAL A 43 0.36 8.27 -2.61
C VAL A 43 -0.45 7.88 -1.39
N MET A 44 -1.22 6.81 -1.46
CA MET A 44 -1.99 6.27 -0.34
C MET A 44 -1.68 4.81 -0.13
N TRP A 45 -1.53 4.44 1.14
CA TRP A 45 -1.47 3.05 1.55
C TRP A 45 -2.80 2.61 2.15
N SER A 46 -3.22 1.41 1.80
CA SER A 46 -4.32 0.72 2.47
C SER A 46 -3.97 -0.74 2.72
N LYS A 47 -4.56 -1.29 3.78
CA LYS A 47 -4.52 -2.72 4.09
C LYS A 47 -5.94 -3.24 4.17
N ASP A 48 -6.27 -4.23 3.34
CA ASP A 48 -7.59 -4.85 3.30
C ASP A 48 -8.72 -3.79 3.18
N SER A 49 -8.49 -2.76 2.37
CA SER A 49 -9.35 -1.59 2.15
C SER A 49 -9.43 -0.56 3.28
N VAL A 50 -8.69 -0.73 4.37
CA VAL A 50 -8.54 0.27 5.43
C VAL A 50 -7.35 1.18 5.13
N ILE A 51 -7.58 2.49 5.08
CA ILE A 51 -6.53 3.47 4.82
C ILE A 51 -5.53 3.51 5.98
N LEU A 52 -4.24 3.35 5.66
CA LEU A 52 -3.15 3.42 6.63
C LEU A 52 -2.46 4.79 6.60
N SER A 53 -2.24 5.33 5.41
CA SER A 53 -1.59 6.63 5.23
C SER A 53 -2.03 7.33 3.95
N VAL A 54 -1.91 8.66 3.95
CA VAL A 54 -1.96 9.51 2.75
C VAL A 54 -0.72 10.38 2.76
N ASN A 55 0.12 10.26 1.73
CA ASN A 55 1.47 10.80 1.68
C ASN A 55 2.28 10.36 2.92
N ASP A 56 2.85 11.31 3.65
CA ASP A 56 3.60 11.14 4.89
C ASP A 56 2.71 11.10 6.15
N GLU A 57 1.39 11.33 6.02
CA GLU A 57 0.47 11.32 7.14
C GLU A 57 -0.11 9.92 7.41
N ILE A 58 0.12 9.40 8.61
CA ILE A 58 -0.46 8.14 9.08
C ILE A 58 -1.89 8.37 9.63
N ALA A 59 -2.87 7.70 9.01
CA ALA A 59 -4.27 7.65 9.43
C ALA A 59 -4.55 6.53 10.45
N GLY A 60 -3.72 5.48 10.47
CA GLY A 60 -3.82 4.35 11.39
C GLY A 60 -2.98 4.50 12.67
N ASP A 61 -2.41 3.38 13.14
CA ASP A 61 -1.55 3.34 14.32
C ASP A 61 -0.19 4.03 14.07
N ARG A 62 -0.10 5.29 14.49
CA ARG A 62 1.10 6.15 14.35
C ARG A 62 2.34 5.64 15.11
N LYS A 63 2.19 4.67 16.02
CA LYS A 63 3.35 4.07 16.71
C LYS A 63 3.96 2.93 15.91
N ARG A 64 3.15 2.23 15.11
CA ARG A 64 3.59 1.05 14.35
C ARG A 64 3.85 1.33 12.87
N TYR A 65 3.21 2.33 12.27
CA TYR A 65 3.41 2.68 10.87
C TYR A 65 4.24 3.94 10.72
N GLU A 66 5.12 3.96 9.71
CA GLU A 66 5.92 5.12 9.35
C GLU A 66 6.12 5.15 7.83
N ILE A 67 6.10 6.34 7.23
CA ILE A 67 6.42 6.52 5.81
C ILE A 67 7.89 6.94 5.71
N ILE A 68 8.69 6.10 5.07
CA ILE A 68 10.13 6.30 4.88
C ILE A 68 10.46 6.40 3.40
N ASP A 69 11.61 6.99 3.07
CA ASP A 69 12.10 7.12 1.70
C ASP A 69 11.03 7.64 0.71
N LYS A 70 10.32 8.69 1.13
CA LYS A 70 9.17 9.34 0.47
C LYS A 70 7.85 8.59 0.54
N TYR A 71 7.80 7.33 0.11
CA TYR A 71 6.54 6.62 -0.13
C TYR A 71 6.49 5.18 0.36
N ASN A 72 7.57 4.67 0.96
CA ASN A 72 7.62 3.30 1.46
C ASN A 72 6.93 3.22 2.82
N LEU A 73 6.13 2.19 3.04
CA LEU A 73 5.48 1.95 4.32
C LEU A 73 6.35 1.02 5.17
N MET A 74 6.84 1.51 6.29
CA MET A 74 7.48 0.69 7.32
C MET A 74 6.44 0.27 8.37
N ILE A 75 6.46 -1.01 8.72
CA ILE A 75 5.65 -1.61 9.79
C ILE A 75 6.62 -2.08 10.88
N LYS A 76 6.52 -1.50 12.08
CA LYS A 76 7.37 -1.81 13.21
C LYS A 76 6.88 -3.04 13.95
N THR A 77 7.80 -3.93 14.31
CA THR A 77 7.55 -5.16 15.06
C THR A 77 6.33 -5.91 14.51
N VAL A 78 6.50 -6.44 13.29
CA VAL A 78 5.42 -7.14 12.59
C VAL A 78 4.98 -8.38 13.36
N ALA A 79 3.69 -8.66 13.30
CA ALA A 79 3.06 -9.83 13.92
C ALA A 79 2.07 -10.48 12.95
N GLU A 80 1.56 -11.67 13.27
CA GLU A 80 0.70 -12.46 12.38
C GLU A 80 -0.48 -11.66 11.82
N GLN A 81 -1.09 -10.79 12.65
CA GLN A 81 -2.22 -9.94 12.25
C GLN A 81 -1.86 -8.88 11.22
N ASP A 82 -0.57 -8.61 10.97
CA ASP A 82 -0.11 -7.71 9.91
C ASP A 82 -0.14 -8.39 8.55
N SER A 83 -0.30 -9.72 8.49
CA SER A 83 -0.58 -10.41 7.22
C SER A 83 -1.84 -9.84 6.57
N GLY A 84 -1.82 -9.75 5.24
CA GLY A 84 -2.95 -9.22 4.49
C GLY A 84 -2.54 -8.64 3.13
N LYS A 85 -3.53 -8.05 2.46
CA LYS A 85 -3.31 -7.40 1.17
C LYS A 85 -3.13 -5.90 1.38
N TYR A 86 -1.93 -5.44 1.11
CA TYR A 86 -1.58 -4.03 1.06
C TYR A 86 -1.70 -3.50 -0.37
N LEU A 87 -2.09 -2.24 -0.48
CA LEU A 87 -2.21 -1.55 -1.74
C LEU A 87 -1.57 -0.18 -1.60
N CYS A 88 -0.54 0.08 -2.40
CA CYS A 88 -0.01 1.42 -2.61
C CYS A 88 -0.66 2.01 -3.87
N GLN A 89 -1.31 3.16 -3.77
CA GLN A 89 -1.99 3.81 -4.88
C GLN A 89 -1.37 5.19 -5.13
N ASN A 90 -1.03 5.49 -6.38
CA ASN A 90 -0.73 6.85 -6.84
C ASN A 90 -1.96 7.40 -7.57
N PHE A 91 -2.58 8.41 -6.98
CA PHE A 91 -3.81 9.00 -7.52
C PHE A 91 -3.57 9.87 -8.75
N ASP A 92 -2.42 10.51 -8.84
CA ASP A 92 -2.09 11.40 -9.95
C ASP A 92 -1.83 10.60 -11.23
N GLN A 93 -1.15 9.46 -11.10
CA GLN A 93 -0.88 8.54 -12.20
C GLN A 93 -1.98 7.49 -12.40
N ARG A 94 -2.94 7.38 -11.47
CA ARG A 94 -3.99 6.35 -11.45
C ARG A 94 -3.43 4.93 -11.56
N VAL A 95 -2.30 4.68 -10.91
CA VAL A 95 -1.65 3.36 -10.84
C VAL A 95 -1.61 2.86 -9.41
N SER A 96 -1.62 1.55 -9.23
CA SER A 96 -1.53 0.92 -7.94
C SER A 96 -0.62 -0.30 -7.97
N MET A 97 0.01 -0.61 -6.85
CA MET A 97 0.80 -1.82 -6.66
C MET A 97 0.22 -2.61 -5.49
N ASN A 98 -0.06 -3.89 -5.74
CA ASN A 98 -0.47 -4.82 -4.69
C ASN A 98 0.75 -5.38 -3.98
N ILE A 99 0.65 -5.54 -2.67
CA ILE A 99 1.62 -6.29 -1.88
C ILE A 99 0.87 -7.27 -1.00
N ILE A 100 1.18 -8.55 -1.13
CA ILE A 100 0.66 -9.61 -0.27
C ILE A 100 1.73 -9.87 0.79
N LEU A 101 1.45 -9.46 2.03
CA LEU A 101 2.34 -9.68 3.17
C LEU A 101 1.86 -10.92 3.93
N THR A 102 2.78 -11.83 4.21
CA THR A 102 2.55 -13.00 5.07
C THR A 102 3.59 -13.00 6.18
N ILE A 103 3.13 -12.90 7.42
CA ILE A 103 3.98 -12.98 8.60
C ILE A 103 3.85 -14.38 9.19
N LEU A 104 4.99 -15.08 9.30
CA LEU A 104 5.08 -16.40 9.89
C LEU A 104 5.33 -16.26 11.39
N SER A 105 4.55 -17.02 12.16
CA SER A 105 4.80 -17.23 13.58
C SER A 105 6.12 -17.97 13.78
N LYS A 106 6.73 -17.78 14.95
CA LYS A 106 7.97 -18.49 15.33
C LYS A 106 7.70 -19.95 15.64
#